data_AF-A0A1J5Q496-F1
#
_entry.id   AF-A0A1J5Q496-F1
#
_cell.length_a   1.000
_cell.length_b   1.000
_cell.length_c   1.000
_cell.angle_alpha   90.00
_cell.angle_beta   90.00
_cell.angle_gamma   90.00
#
_symmetry.space_group_name_H-M   'P 1'
#
loop_
_entity.id
_entity.type
_entity.pdbx_description
1 polymer ?
#
loop_
_entity_poly.entity_id
_entity_poly.type
_entity_poly.pdbx_seq_one_letter_code
_entity_poly.pdbx_strand_id
1 'polypeptide(L)'
;MGSPNRFLRTWTMTLCALAGLVVAVNLLIDPYDVFGTPRIPGLSLMKPGPKNHALLAKTYQEARAHPVTVLIGSSSTHIGVDAAAPEWPEAMRPVYNYGIPGVTV
;
A
#
# COMPACT_ATOMS: atom_id res chain seq x y z
N MET A 1 27.86 33.73 25.08
CA MET A 1 28.26 32.49 24.39
C MET A 1 27.24 31.41 24.76
N GLY A 2 26.43 30.93 23.81
CA GLY A 2 25.43 29.89 24.08
C GLY A 2 26.12 28.59 24.51
N SER A 3 25.61 27.92 25.54
CA SER A 3 26.22 26.67 26.00
C SER A 3 26.14 25.59 24.89
N PRO A 4 27.24 24.89 24.56
CA PRO A 4 27.28 23.88 23.50
C PRO A 4 26.16 22.83 23.63
N ASN A 5 25.81 22.50 24.87
CA ASN A 5 24.75 21.54 25.20
C ASN A 5 23.35 22.00 24.74
N ARG A 6 23.07 23.31 24.74
CA ARG A 6 21.79 23.84 24.27
C ARG A 6 21.68 23.75 22.75
N PHE A 7 22.79 23.97 22.04
CA PHE A 7 22.85 23.80 20.59
C PHE A 7 22.64 22.34 20.20
N LEU A 8 23.41 21.42 20.79
CA LEU A 8 23.30 19.98 20.50
C LEU A 8 21.89 19.45 20.77
N ARG A 9 21.29 19.82 21.91
CA ARG A 9 19.91 19.40 22.23
C ARG A 9 18.88 19.91 21.23
N THR A 10 19.01 21.17 20.81
CA THR A 10 18.08 21.77 19.84
C THR A 10 18.25 21.11 18.48
N TRP A 11 19.49 20.86 18.06
CA TRP A 11 19.79 20.20 16.80
C TRP A 11 19.22 18.78 16.74
N THR A 12 19.45 17.97 17.80
CA THR A 12 18.89 16.61 17.87
C THR A 12 17.37 16.62 17.89
N MET A 13 16.73 17.52 18.64
CA MET A 13 15.26 17.66 18.66
C MET A 13 14.71 17.98 17.27
N THR A 14 15.32 18.92 16.55
CA THR A 14 14.90 19.28 15.19
C THR A 14 15.08 18.12 14.21
N LEU A 15 16.19 17.38 14.32
CA LEU A 15 16.45 16.20 13.50
C LEU A 15 15.39 15.11 13.74
N CYS A 16 15.11 14.79 15.00
CA CYS A 16 14.07 13.82 15.36
C CYS A 16 12.68 14.28 14.93
N ALA A 17 12.37 15.58 15.04
CA ALA A 17 11.09 16.13 14.59
C ALA A 17 10.92 16.00 13.06
N LEU A 18 11.96 16.31 12.29
CA LEU A 18 11.96 16.13 10.83
C LEU A 18 11.81 14.67 10.44
N ALA A 19 12.57 13.77 11.07
CA ALA A 19 12.45 12.33 10.81
C ALA A 19 11.04 11.81 11.17
N GLY A 20 10.50 12.23 12.31
CA GLY A 20 9.14 11.89 12.74
C GLY A 20 8.07 12.40 11.77
N LEU A 21 8.24 13.63 11.24
CA LEU A 21 7.35 14.18 10.22
C LEU A 21 7.36 13.33 8.95
N VAL A 22 8.54 12.94 8.47
CA VAL A 22 8.69 12.08 7.29
C VAL A 22 7.99 10.73 7.51
N VAL A 23 8.18 10.12 8.68
CA VAL A 23 7.51 8.86 9.03
C VAL A 23 5.99 9.04 9.08
N ALA A 24 5.50 10.09 9.74
CA ALA A 24 4.08 10.38 9.87
C ALA A 24 3.41 10.61 8.51
N VAL A 25 4.05 11.38 7.62
CA VAL A 25 3.54 11.64 6.26
C VAL A 25 3.50 10.34 5.44
N ASN A 26 4.54 9.51 5.51
CA ASN A 26 4.58 8.23 4.79
C ASN A 26 3.49 7.26 5.28
N LEU A 27 3.27 7.18 6.59
CA LEU A 27 2.22 6.33 7.17
C LEU A 27 0.81 6.87 6.87
N LEU A 28 0.61 8.18 6.91
CA LEU A 28 -0.70 8.80 6.72
C LEU A 28 -1.15 8.76 5.26
N ILE A 29 -0.23 9.00 4.32
CA ILE A 29 -0.55 9.01 2.89
C ILE A 29 -0.59 7.57 2.33
N ASP A 30 0.29 6.70 2.83
CA ASP A 30 0.53 5.34 2.34
C ASP A 30 0.37 5.24 0.81
N PRO A 31 1.24 5.92 0.03
CA PRO A 31 1.16 5.91 -1.43
C PRO A 31 1.30 4.49 -2.01
N TYR A 32 1.96 3.62 -1.25
CA TYR A 32 2.18 2.18 -1.41
C TYR A 32 0.98 1.25 -1.25
N ASP A 33 0.06 1.59 -0.33
CA ASP A 33 -0.75 0.57 0.38
C ASP A 33 0.14 -0.50 1.05
N VAL A 34 1.34 -0.10 1.49
CA VAL A 34 2.37 -0.99 2.08
C VAL A 34 2.11 -1.20 3.57
N PHE A 35 1.57 -0.18 4.25
CA PHE A 35 1.34 -0.21 5.70
C PHE A 35 -0.13 -0.51 6.05
N GLY A 36 -1.05 -0.36 5.09
CA GLY A 36 -2.43 -0.77 5.24
C GLY A 36 -3.20 0.10 6.21
N THR A 37 -2.88 1.40 6.26
CA THR A 37 -3.51 2.38 7.13
C THR A 37 -4.97 2.64 6.75
N PRO A 38 -5.86 3.00 7.72
CA PRO A 38 -7.28 3.21 7.45
C PRO A 38 -7.49 4.32 6.42
N ARG A 39 -8.18 4.01 5.32
CA ARG A 39 -8.36 4.93 4.19
C ARG A 39 -9.28 6.09 4.57
N ILE A 40 -8.75 7.31 4.52
CA ILE A 40 -9.52 8.55 4.77
C ILE A 40 -10.09 9.09 3.45
N PRO A 41 -11.43 9.25 3.32
CA PRO A 41 -12.06 9.89 2.17
C PRO A 41 -11.55 11.33 1.96
N GLY A 42 -11.13 11.64 0.74
CA GLY A 42 -10.64 12.97 0.35
C GLY A 42 -9.12 13.18 0.42
N LEU A 43 -8.36 12.31 1.10
CA LEU A 43 -6.89 12.39 1.17
C LEU A 43 -6.20 11.17 0.53
N SER A 44 -6.74 9.97 0.73
CA SER A 44 -6.14 8.70 0.27
C SER A 44 -7.00 7.94 -0.76
N LEU A 45 -8.17 8.50 -1.11
CA LEU A 45 -9.20 7.82 -1.91
C LEU A 45 -9.12 8.12 -3.42
N MET A 46 -8.50 9.22 -3.83
CA MET A 46 -8.19 9.49 -5.24
C MET A 46 -6.69 9.31 -5.47
N LYS A 47 -6.27 8.09 -5.85
CA LYS A 47 -4.99 7.91 -6.53
C LYS A 47 -5.22 7.93 -8.04
N PRO A 48 -4.66 8.90 -8.78
CA PRO A 48 -4.52 8.80 -10.22
C PRO A 48 -3.56 7.64 -10.54
N GLY A 49 -4.14 6.45 -10.73
CA GLY A 49 -3.55 5.27 -11.37
C GLY A 49 -2.22 4.75 -10.81
N PRO A 50 -2.18 3.58 -10.15
CA PRO A 50 -0.94 2.85 -9.91
C PRO A 50 -0.44 2.19 -11.22
N LYS A 51 -0.54 2.86 -12.38
CA LYS A 51 -0.10 2.28 -13.66
C LYS A 51 1.39 1.93 -13.64
N ASN A 52 2.20 2.68 -12.88
CA ASN A 52 3.64 2.46 -12.80
C ASN A 52 4.08 1.53 -11.65
N HIS A 53 3.20 1.21 -10.68
CA HIS A 53 3.57 0.41 -9.49
C HIS A 53 2.50 -0.61 -9.06
N ALA A 54 1.59 -0.99 -9.97
CA ALA A 54 0.53 -1.96 -9.69
C ALA A 54 1.08 -3.32 -9.23
N LEU A 55 2.22 -3.76 -9.79
CA LEU A 55 2.88 -4.99 -9.39
C LEU A 55 3.29 -4.96 -7.91
N LEU A 56 4.02 -3.92 -7.49
CA LEU A 56 4.47 -3.76 -6.11
C LEU A 56 3.28 -3.70 -5.14
N ALA A 57 2.27 -2.89 -5.44
CA ALA A 57 1.08 -2.80 -4.59
C ALA A 57 0.36 -4.16 -4.45
N LYS A 58 0.21 -4.91 -5.55
CA LYS A 58 -0.42 -6.23 -5.51
C LYS A 58 0.42 -7.27 -4.76
N THR A 59 1.75 -7.23 -4.85
CA THR A 59 2.62 -8.12 -4.06
C THR A 59 2.53 -7.89 -2.55
N TYR A 60 2.32 -6.65 -2.11
CA TYR A 60 2.12 -6.40 -0.68
C TYR A 60 0.70 -6.77 -0.24
N GLN A 61 -0.29 -6.52 -1.09
CA GLN A 61 -1.68 -6.88 -0.81
C GLN A 61 -1.91 -8.39 -0.78
N GLU A 62 -1.32 -9.18 -1.69
CA GLU A 62 -1.41 -10.64 -1.66
C GLU A 62 -0.79 -11.21 -0.37
N ALA A 63 0.37 -10.67 0.03
CA ALA A 63 1.08 -11.11 1.22
C ALA A 63 0.27 -10.84 2.50
N ARG A 64 -0.53 -9.77 2.52
CA ARG A 64 -1.41 -9.43 3.64
C ARG A 64 -2.74 -10.19 3.61
N ALA A 65 -3.26 -10.49 2.43
CA ALA A 65 -4.54 -11.17 2.26
C ALA A 65 -4.47 -12.67 2.58
N HIS A 66 -3.27 -13.27 2.59
CA HIS A 66 -3.05 -14.72 2.74
C HIS A 66 -4.06 -15.55 1.93
N PRO A 67 -4.16 -15.33 0.61
CA PRO A 67 -5.17 -15.98 -0.21
C PRO A 67 -4.93 -17.49 -0.31
N VAL A 68 -6.03 -18.24 -0.36
CA VAL A 68 -6.01 -19.67 -0.68
C VAL A 68 -5.93 -19.89 -2.18
N THR A 69 -6.47 -18.95 -2.98
CA THR A 69 -6.46 -19.00 -4.44
C THR A 69 -6.06 -17.64 -5.01
N VAL A 70 -5.18 -17.62 -6.03
CA VAL A 70 -4.71 -16.40 -6.69
C VAL A 70 -5.08 -16.45 -8.18
N LEU A 71 -5.79 -15.42 -8.66
CA LEU A 71 -6.12 -15.25 -10.07
C LEU A 71 -5.04 -14.41 -10.75
N ILE A 72 -4.21 -15.05 -11.58
CA ILE A 72 -3.11 -14.39 -12.30
C ILE A 72 -3.55 -14.08 -13.73
N GLY A 73 -3.26 -12.87 -14.20
CA GLY A 73 -3.50 -12.52 -15.60
C GLY A 73 -3.29 -11.05 -15.92
N SER A 74 -3.77 -10.62 -17.09
CA SER A 74 -3.66 -9.24 -17.56
C SER A 74 -4.85 -8.38 -17.10
N SER A 75 -5.07 -7.22 -17.74
CA SER A 75 -6.25 -6.37 -17.54
C SER A 75 -7.58 -7.14 -17.60
N SER A 76 -7.68 -8.17 -18.44
CA SER A 76 -8.90 -8.97 -18.61
C SER A 76 -9.24 -9.76 -17.34
N THR A 77 -8.24 -10.34 -16.67
CA THR A 77 -8.44 -11.03 -15.38
C THR A 77 -8.76 -10.04 -14.28
N HIS A 78 -8.21 -8.82 -14.34
CA HIS A 78 -8.47 -7.78 -13.34
C HIS A 78 -9.93 -7.31 -13.30
N ILE A 79 -10.60 -7.26 -14.46
CA ILE A 79 -11.97 -6.74 -14.60
C ILE A 79 -13.00 -7.87 -14.78
N GLY A 80 -12.62 -8.97 -15.43
CA GLY A 80 -13.55 -10.00 -15.88
C GLY A 80 -13.91 -11.06 -14.83
N VAL A 81 -13.14 -11.17 -13.74
CA VAL A 81 -13.38 -12.17 -12.68
C VAL A 81 -13.38 -11.49 -11.32
N ASP A 82 -14.52 -11.56 -10.64
CA ASP A 82 -14.65 -11.08 -9.27
C ASP A 82 -14.09 -12.12 -8.28
N ALA A 83 -13.08 -11.70 -7.51
CA ALA A 83 -12.46 -12.54 -6.48
C ALA A 83 -13.25 -12.54 -5.16
N ALA A 84 -14.17 -11.58 -4.97
CA ALA A 84 -15.06 -11.52 -3.82
C ALA A 84 -16.40 -12.24 -4.06
N ALA A 85 -16.58 -12.83 -5.25
CA ALA A 85 -17.81 -13.46 -5.67
C ALA A 85 -18.20 -14.63 -4.72
N PRO A 86 -19.45 -14.72 -4.26
CA PRO A 86 -19.88 -15.77 -3.34
C PRO A 86 -19.89 -17.18 -3.96
N GLU A 87 -19.82 -17.28 -5.29
CA GLU A 87 -19.83 -18.53 -6.05
C GLU A 87 -18.51 -19.33 -5.91
N TRP A 88 -17.45 -18.71 -5.40
CA TRP A 88 -16.22 -19.42 -5.09
C TRP A 88 -16.45 -20.47 -4.00
N PRO A 89 -16.01 -21.73 -4.20
CA PRO A 89 -16.07 -22.76 -3.16
C PRO A 89 -15.39 -22.29 -1.89
N GLU A 90 -15.92 -22.67 -0.73
CA GLU A 90 -15.36 -22.26 0.57
C GLU A 90 -13.88 -22.66 0.72
N ALA A 91 -13.52 -23.84 0.18
CA ALA A 91 -12.14 -24.33 0.15
C ALA A 91 -11.18 -23.49 -0.72
N MET A 92 -11.69 -22.59 -1.57
CA MET A 92 -10.88 -21.71 -2.43
C MET A 92 -10.81 -20.28 -1.90
N ARG A 93 -11.56 -19.94 -0.84
CA ARG A 93 -11.62 -18.60 -0.26
C ARG A 93 -10.60 -18.44 0.88
N PRO A 94 -9.98 -17.25 1.06
CA PRO A 94 -10.15 -16.04 0.25
C PRO A 94 -9.40 -16.12 -1.09
N VAL A 95 -10.08 -15.67 -2.16
CA VAL A 95 -9.51 -15.56 -3.50
C VAL A 95 -8.93 -14.15 -3.68
N TYR A 96 -7.75 -14.03 -4.27
CA TYR A 96 -7.12 -12.73 -4.55
C TYR A 96 -6.90 -12.52 -6.05
N ASN A 97 -7.29 -11.35 -6.57
CA ASN A 97 -7.13 -10.99 -7.97
C ASN A 97 -5.77 -10.30 -8.23
N TYR A 98 -4.82 -11.07 -8.75
CA TYR A 98 -3.50 -10.62 -9.17
C TYR A 98 -3.46 -10.23 -10.67
N GLY A 99 -4.58 -9.81 -11.27
CA GLY A 99 -4.60 -9.33 -12.65
C GLY A 99 -3.83 -8.00 -12.78
N ILE A 100 -2.73 -7.94 -13.52
CA ILE A 100 -1.93 -6.72 -13.68
C ILE A 100 -2.31 -6.03 -15.00
N PRO A 101 -2.87 -4.82 -14.97
CA PRO A 101 -3.22 -4.11 -16.20
C PRO A 101 -1.98 -3.82 -17.05
N GLY A 102 -2.04 -4.16 -18.34
CA GLY A 102 -0.96 -3.90 -19.29
C GLY A 102 0.18 -4.94 -19.31
N VAL A 103 0.08 -6.03 -18.55
CA VAL A 103 0.99 -7.17 -18.69
C VAL A 103 0.49 -8.07 -19.83
N THR A 104 1.35 -8.35 -20.81
CA THR A 104 1.20 -9.48 -21.73
C THR A 104 1.66 -10.74 -21.01
N VAL A 105 0.74 -11.68 -20.79
CA VAL A 105 1.00 -12.99 -20.19
C VAL A 105 1.06 -14.03 -21.30
#